data_AF-A0A2T6BY16-F1
#
_entry.id   AF-A0A2T6BY16-F1
#
_cell.length_a   1.000
_cell.length_b   1.000
_cell.length_c   1.000
_cell.angle_alpha   90.00
_cell.angle_beta   90.00
_cell.angle_gamma   90.00
#
_symmetry.space_group_name_H-M   'P 1'
#
loop_
_entity.id
_entity.type
_entity.pdbx_description
1 polymer ?
#
loop_
_entity_poly.entity_id
_entity_poly.type
_entity_poly.pdbx_seq_one_letter_code
_entity_poly.pdbx_strand_id
1 'polypeptide(L)'
;MKRFIASVLFVFITFSCFSQKLNSYKYVVIPYEFSFLKKHNKYRVNTLVRYLFKNEGFEVLYDSEDFPEELSSNRCLGLYADINSDSNIFTTKLAFVLRDCSNKIVLETPFGRSKVKAYEKAYSQALREAFETIKAENYTYQPKKKEVEIPPPPPPVQVVEEMPDSVEVKVTEEKKPIQKTVEQTKTTTTVTETKKVVLYAQPIENGYQLVDTSPKVIMILLKTGVPNVYLVKGQDATVYKENGQWILSKATANGNAKSTLEIKF
;
A
#
# COMPACT_ATOMS: atom_id res chain seq x y z
N MET A 1 -50.85 -10.06 27.91
CA MET A 1 -49.46 -10.55 28.04
C MET A 1 -48.86 -11.10 26.73
N LYS A 2 -49.55 -11.96 25.96
CA LYS A 2 -49.06 -12.44 24.63
C LYS A 2 -48.66 -11.33 23.65
N ARG A 3 -49.40 -10.21 23.61
CA ARG A 3 -49.12 -9.07 22.72
C ARG A 3 -47.86 -8.28 23.12
N PHE A 4 -47.55 -8.23 24.43
CA PHE A 4 -46.33 -7.60 24.95
C PHE A 4 -45.09 -8.47 24.69
N ILE A 5 -45.22 -9.80 24.85
CA ILE A 5 -44.13 -10.76 24.56
C ILE A 5 -43.78 -10.73 23.06
N ALA A 6 -44.76 -10.62 22.17
CA ALA A 6 -44.52 -10.49 20.73
C ALA A 6 -43.77 -9.19 20.37
N SER A 7 -44.09 -8.06 21.02
CA SER A 7 -43.36 -6.80 20.81
C SER A 7 -41.92 -6.85 21.33
N VAL A 8 -41.66 -7.48 22.47
CA VAL A 8 -40.28 -7.64 23.00
C VAL A 8 -39.46 -8.57 22.11
N LEU A 9 -40.06 -9.65 21.59
CA LEU A 9 -39.38 -10.58 20.68
C LEU A 9 -39.05 -9.93 19.32
N PHE A 10 -39.91 -9.03 18.82
CA PHE A 10 -39.67 -8.30 17.57
C PHE A 10 -38.51 -7.28 17.69
N VAL A 11 -38.32 -6.67 18.86
CA VAL A 11 -37.21 -5.73 19.13
C VAL A 11 -35.84 -6.43 19.21
N PHE A 12 -35.79 -7.70 19.60
CA PHE A 12 -34.53 -8.46 19.63
C PHE A 12 -34.05 -8.94 18.25
N ILE A 13 -34.97 -9.12 17.29
CA ILE A 13 -34.63 -9.62 15.95
C ILE A 13 -33.98 -8.52 15.08
N THR A 14 -34.26 -7.24 15.34
CA THR A 14 -33.72 -6.13 14.54
C THR A 14 -32.27 -5.78 14.87
N PHE A 15 -31.68 -6.33 15.94
CA PHE A 15 -30.30 -6.05 16.33
C PHE A 15 -29.23 -6.91 15.64
N SER A 16 -29.60 -7.93 14.86
CA SER A 16 -28.64 -8.90 14.32
C SER A 16 -28.11 -8.60 12.90
N CYS A 17 -28.37 -7.42 12.33
CA CYS A 17 -27.93 -7.05 10.98
C CYS A 17 -26.71 -6.13 10.92
N PHE A 18 -25.85 -6.11 11.94
CA PHE A 18 -24.52 -5.52 11.78
C PHE A 18 -23.68 -6.45 10.90
N SER A 19 -23.62 -6.15 9.60
CA SER A 19 -22.66 -6.77 8.69
C SER A 19 -21.25 -6.51 9.24
N GLN A 20 -20.59 -7.55 9.74
CA GLN A 20 -19.24 -7.47 10.35
C GLN A 20 -18.21 -7.20 9.25
N LYS A 21 -17.96 -5.92 8.97
CA LYS A 21 -17.11 -5.45 7.85
C LYS A 21 -15.66 -5.93 7.95
N LEU A 22 -15.16 -6.14 9.17
CA LEU A 22 -13.76 -6.51 9.41
C LEU A 22 -13.47 -8.00 9.16
N ASN A 23 -14.47 -8.86 9.27
CA ASN A 23 -14.30 -10.32 9.21
C ASN A 23 -13.75 -10.83 7.88
N SER A 24 -13.92 -10.05 6.80
CA SER A 24 -13.41 -10.42 5.48
C SER A 24 -11.90 -10.28 5.30
N TYR A 25 -11.21 -9.67 6.27
CA TYR A 25 -9.78 -9.40 6.22
C TYR A 25 -9.05 -10.27 7.22
N LYS A 26 -7.99 -10.95 6.75
CA LYS A 26 -7.16 -11.83 7.58
C LYS A 26 -6.03 -11.07 8.25
N TYR A 27 -5.44 -10.15 7.50
CA TYR A 27 -4.25 -9.41 7.91
C TYR A 27 -4.58 -7.99 8.36
N VAL A 28 -3.77 -7.48 9.29
CA VAL A 28 -3.69 -6.04 9.60
C VAL A 28 -2.25 -5.58 9.40
N VAL A 29 -2.04 -4.68 8.46
CA VAL A 29 -0.76 -4.05 8.17
C VAL A 29 -0.69 -2.73 8.91
N ILE A 30 0.29 -2.58 9.79
CA ILE A 30 0.54 -1.38 10.59
C ILE A 30 1.78 -0.68 10.02
N PRO A 31 1.81 0.65 9.90
CA PRO A 31 3.04 1.34 9.53
C PRO A 31 4.14 1.06 10.54
N TYR A 32 5.36 0.82 10.06
CA TYR A 32 6.52 0.70 10.92
C TYR A 32 6.70 1.97 11.74
N GLU A 33 6.38 3.13 11.17
CA GLU A 33 6.39 4.39 11.89
C GLU A 33 5.12 5.19 11.61
N PHE A 34 4.42 5.58 12.67
CA PHE A 34 3.30 6.51 12.52
C PHE A 34 3.82 7.94 12.29
N SER A 35 3.27 8.60 11.27
CA SER A 35 3.68 9.93 10.81
C SER A 35 3.70 10.99 11.91
N PHE A 36 2.77 10.93 12.87
CA PHE A 36 2.68 11.89 13.98
C PHE A 36 3.76 11.70 15.06
N LEU A 37 4.42 10.53 15.13
CA LEU A 37 5.44 10.23 16.13
C LEU A 37 6.87 10.53 15.65
N LYS A 38 7.10 10.49 14.33
CA LYS A 38 8.40 10.73 13.68
C LYS A 38 9.53 9.80 14.16
N LYS A 39 9.17 8.69 14.82
CA LYS A 39 10.10 7.65 15.29
C LYS A 39 9.35 6.36 15.54
N HIS A 40 9.87 5.26 15.00
CA HIS A 40 9.39 3.90 15.29
C HIS A 40 9.21 3.65 16.79
N ASN A 41 8.04 3.11 17.16
CA ASN A 41 7.68 2.65 18.50
C ASN A 41 7.86 3.69 19.62
N LYS A 42 7.86 4.98 19.27
CA LYS A 42 7.85 6.07 20.26
C LYS A 42 6.64 5.94 21.17
N TYR A 43 6.85 6.10 22.47
CA TYR A 43 5.81 5.89 23.49
C TYR A 43 5.16 4.50 23.45
N ARG A 44 5.84 3.51 22.84
CA ARG A 44 5.40 2.12 22.67
C ARG A 44 4.13 1.95 21.84
N VAL A 45 3.80 2.93 21.00
CA VAL A 45 2.57 2.92 20.21
C VAL A 45 2.51 1.74 19.25
N ASN A 46 3.53 1.51 18.42
CA ASN A 46 3.55 0.37 17.48
C ASN A 46 3.39 -0.98 18.19
N THR A 47 4.11 -1.17 19.30
CA THR A 47 4.01 -2.38 20.12
C THR A 47 2.59 -2.58 20.65
N LEU A 48 1.98 -1.53 21.19
CA LEU A 48 0.64 -1.59 21.73
C LEU A 48 -0.40 -1.89 20.65
N VAL A 49 -0.33 -1.21 19.50
CA VAL A 49 -1.29 -1.42 18.41
C VAL A 49 -1.19 -2.84 17.88
N ARG A 50 0.03 -3.33 17.64
CA ARG A 50 0.27 -4.72 17.24
C ARG A 50 -0.30 -5.71 18.25
N TYR A 51 -0.09 -5.47 19.54
CA TYR A 51 -0.64 -6.30 20.62
C TYR A 51 -2.17 -6.29 20.63
N LEU A 52 -2.80 -5.13 20.50
CA LEU A 52 -4.26 -4.99 20.50
C LEU A 52 -4.90 -5.80 19.35
N PHE A 53 -4.42 -5.63 18.11
CA PHE A 53 -4.95 -6.40 16.98
C PHE A 53 -4.66 -7.90 17.08
N LYS A 54 -3.46 -8.30 17.53
CA LYS A 54 -3.15 -9.72 17.73
C LYS A 54 -4.07 -10.37 18.76
N ASN A 55 -4.43 -9.65 19.83
CA ASN A 55 -5.36 -10.15 20.85
C ASN A 55 -6.78 -10.36 20.32
N GLU A 56 -7.21 -9.58 19.33
CA GLU A 56 -8.49 -9.79 18.66
C GLU A 56 -8.42 -10.90 17.59
N GLY A 57 -7.26 -11.52 17.37
CA GLY A 57 -7.11 -12.67 16.48
C GLY A 57 -6.67 -12.34 15.05
N PHE A 58 -6.28 -11.10 14.77
CA PHE A 58 -5.72 -10.73 13.46
C PHE A 58 -4.26 -11.20 13.29
N GLU A 59 -3.88 -11.53 12.06
CA GLU A 59 -2.47 -11.68 11.69
C GLU A 59 -1.86 -10.29 11.40
N VAL A 60 -0.96 -9.84 12.25
CA VAL A 60 -0.47 -8.45 12.23
C VAL A 60 0.97 -8.36 11.75
N LEU A 61 1.19 -7.52 10.74
CA LEU A 61 2.48 -7.29 10.10
C LEU A 61 2.80 -5.79 10.07
N TYR A 62 4.09 -5.43 10.05
CA TYR A 62 4.49 -4.07 9.69
C TYR A 62 4.55 -3.91 8.17
N ASP A 63 4.35 -2.70 7.67
CA ASP A 63 4.49 -2.35 6.25
C ASP A 63 5.92 -2.49 5.68
N SER A 64 6.90 -2.70 6.56
CA SER A 64 8.31 -2.94 6.25
C SER A 64 8.73 -4.41 6.35
N GLU A 65 7.84 -5.28 6.84
CA GLU A 65 8.09 -6.72 6.89
C GLU A 65 7.70 -7.37 5.56
N ASP A 66 8.31 -8.51 5.24
CA ASP A 66 7.93 -9.29 4.06
C ASP A 66 6.52 -9.87 4.25
N PHE A 67 5.66 -9.70 3.24
CA PHE A 67 4.29 -10.18 3.30
C PHE A 67 4.22 -11.66 2.89
N PRO A 68 3.41 -12.48 3.60
CA PRO A 68 3.10 -13.84 3.19
C PRO A 68 2.59 -13.88 1.75
N GLU A 69 2.86 -14.96 1.04
CA GLU A 69 2.53 -15.12 -0.38
C GLU A 69 1.05 -14.80 -0.67
N GLU A 70 0.14 -15.26 0.18
CA GLU A 70 -1.29 -14.98 0.04
C GLU A 70 -1.65 -13.48 0.09
N LEU A 71 -1.01 -12.71 0.97
CA LEU A 71 -1.22 -11.26 1.08
C LEU A 71 -0.52 -10.50 -0.05
N SER A 72 0.61 -11.02 -0.52
CA SER A 72 1.34 -10.47 -1.68
C SER A 72 0.54 -10.64 -2.96
N SER A 73 -0.01 -11.84 -3.21
CA SER A 73 -0.87 -12.12 -4.36
C SER A 73 -2.25 -11.46 -4.26
N ASN A 74 -2.78 -11.28 -3.05
CA ASN A 74 -4.05 -10.61 -2.82
C ASN A 74 -3.97 -9.59 -1.69
N ARG A 75 -3.59 -8.36 -2.04
CA ARG A 75 -3.46 -7.21 -1.13
C ARG A 75 -4.75 -6.89 -0.37
N CYS A 76 -5.90 -7.31 -0.89
CA CYS A 76 -7.22 -7.07 -0.30
C CYS A 76 -7.57 -8.06 0.82
N LEU A 77 -6.71 -9.04 1.12
CA LEU A 77 -6.80 -9.84 2.34
C LEU A 77 -6.35 -9.05 3.58
N GLY A 78 -5.66 -7.92 3.40
CA GLY A 78 -5.19 -7.06 4.47
C GLY A 78 -6.01 -5.78 4.65
N LEU A 79 -6.18 -5.40 5.91
CA LEU A 79 -6.54 -4.04 6.35
C LEU A 79 -5.27 -3.25 6.63
N TYR A 80 -5.26 -1.99 6.25
CA TYR A 80 -4.17 -1.07 6.51
C TYR A 80 -4.59 -0.15 7.65
N ALA A 81 -3.96 -0.33 8.80
CA ALA A 81 -4.27 0.41 10.02
C ALA A 81 -3.39 1.67 10.12
N ASP A 82 -4.02 2.80 10.41
CA ASP A 82 -3.36 4.05 10.74
C ASP A 82 -3.99 4.67 12.00
N ILE A 83 -3.38 5.72 12.53
CA ILE A 83 -3.89 6.46 13.69
C ILE A 83 -4.04 7.93 13.31
N ASN A 84 -5.29 8.41 13.38
CA ASN A 84 -5.57 9.83 13.33
C ASN A 84 -5.31 10.45 14.71
N SER A 85 -4.46 11.47 14.77
CA SER A 85 -4.09 12.18 16.01
C SER A 85 -4.56 13.63 15.99
N ASP A 86 -5.59 13.94 16.79
CA ASP A 86 -6.09 15.29 17.06
C ASP A 86 -5.70 15.74 18.50
N SER A 87 -4.47 15.41 18.89
CA SER A 87 -3.95 15.72 20.21
C SER A 87 -3.63 17.21 20.35
N ASN A 88 -3.93 17.79 21.51
CA ASN A 88 -3.55 19.14 21.89
C ASN A 88 -2.61 19.12 23.11
N ILE A 89 -2.18 20.29 23.58
CA ILE A 89 -1.21 20.42 24.68
C ILE A 89 -1.70 19.83 26.02
N PHE A 90 -3.01 19.68 26.21
CA PHE A 90 -3.62 19.20 27.46
C PHE A 90 -4.27 17.82 27.33
N THR A 91 -4.44 17.31 26.12
CA THR A 91 -5.22 16.08 25.87
C THR A 91 -4.68 15.36 24.65
N THR A 92 -4.28 14.12 24.85
CA THR A 92 -3.99 13.17 23.78
C THR A 92 -5.32 12.65 23.23
N LYS A 93 -5.56 12.79 21.92
CA LYS A 93 -6.73 12.23 21.23
C LYS A 93 -6.27 11.40 20.04
N LEU A 94 -6.72 10.15 19.98
CA LEU A 94 -6.32 9.20 18.96
C LEU A 94 -7.52 8.40 18.48
N ALA A 95 -7.61 8.16 17.18
CA ALA A 95 -8.62 7.31 16.56
C ALA A 95 -7.92 6.33 15.60
N PHE A 96 -8.39 5.09 15.56
CA PHE A 96 -7.93 4.12 14.57
C PHE A 96 -8.65 4.35 13.25
N VAL A 97 -7.88 4.29 12.16
CA VAL A 97 -8.40 4.35 10.79
C VAL A 97 -7.99 3.07 10.09
N LEU A 98 -8.96 2.26 9.68
CA LEU A 98 -8.74 1.02 8.95
C LEU A 98 -9.15 1.21 7.50
N ARG A 99 -8.24 0.94 6.58
CA ARG A 99 -8.46 1.05 5.14
C ARG A 99 -8.34 -0.29 4.45
N ASP A 100 -9.06 -0.46 3.35
CA ASP A 100 -8.87 -1.59 2.44
C ASP A 100 -7.70 -1.36 1.47
N CYS A 101 -7.45 -2.35 0.60
CA CYS A 101 -6.45 -2.27 -0.47
C CYS A 101 -6.68 -1.15 -1.49
N SER A 102 -7.91 -0.61 -1.56
CA SER A 102 -8.30 0.50 -2.42
C SER A 102 -8.21 1.86 -1.70
N ASN A 103 -7.59 1.89 -0.51
CA ASN A 103 -7.48 3.05 0.37
C ASN A 103 -8.80 3.61 0.91
N LYS A 104 -9.91 2.87 0.78
CA LYS A 104 -11.21 3.25 1.31
C LYS A 104 -11.28 2.95 2.80
N ILE A 105 -11.79 3.90 3.59
CA ILE A 105 -11.99 3.72 5.02
C ILE A 105 -13.10 2.68 5.24
N VAL A 106 -12.73 1.54 5.83
CA VAL A 106 -13.63 0.46 6.23
C VAL A 106 -14.23 0.75 7.60
N LEU A 107 -13.40 1.25 8.51
CA LEU A 107 -13.77 1.64 9.86
C LEU A 107 -12.90 2.79 10.33
N GLU A 108 -13.52 3.78 10.96
CA GLU A 108 -12.83 4.79 11.76
C GLU A 108 -13.48 4.82 13.13
N THR A 109 -12.67 4.72 14.19
CA THR A 109 -13.18 4.70 15.56
C THR A 109 -13.45 6.13 16.05
N PRO A 110 -14.33 6.31 17.04
CA PRO A 110 -14.33 7.52 17.84
C PRO A 110 -12.94 7.77 18.46
N PHE A 111 -12.66 9.05 18.76
CA PHE A 111 -11.43 9.42 19.46
C PHE A 111 -11.44 8.91 20.90
N GLY A 112 -10.47 8.06 21.23
CA GLY A 112 -10.07 7.82 22.61
C GLY A 112 -9.22 8.98 23.14
N ARG A 113 -9.29 9.24 24.44
CA ARG A 113 -8.73 10.46 25.04
C ARG A 113 -7.94 10.17 26.32
N SER A 114 -6.87 10.93 26.54
CA SER A 114 -6.21 10.95 27.83
C SER A 114 -5.75 12.34 28.20
N LYS A 115 -5.94 12.71 29.47
CA LYS A 115 -5.43 13.94 30.08
C LYS A 115 -4.17 13.70 30.92
N VAL A 116 -3.63 12.48 30.90
CA VAL A 116 -2.40 12.15 31.62
C VAL A 116 -1.22 12.86 30.96
N LYS A 117 -0.39 13.54 31.76
CA LYS A 117 0.76 14.29 31.22
C LYS A 117 1.90 13.39 30.74
N ALA A 118 2.05 12.20 31.32
CA ALA A 118 3.07 11.24 30.90
C ALA A 118 2.68 10.61 29.55
N TYR A 119 3.36 11.01 28.47
CA TYR A 119 3.00 10.64 27.10
C TYR A 119 2.79 9.13 26.89
N GLU A 120 3.70 8.27 27.34
CA GLU A 120 3.55 6.81 27.19
C GLU A 120 2.21 6.30 27.78
N LYS A 121 1.84 6.79 28.97
CA LYS A 121 0.57 6.44 29.59
C LYS A 121 -0.61 7.07 28.86
N ALA A 122 -0.48 8.30 28.40
CA ALA A 122 -1.52 9.03 27.68
C ALA A 122 -1.88 8.35 26.35
N TYR A 123 -0.86 8.00 25.55
CA TYR A 123 -1.02 7.25 24.31
C TYR A 123 -1.63 5.87 24.58
N SER A 124 -1.14 5.16 25.60
CA SER A 124 -1.70 3.85 25.92
C SER A 124 -3.18 3.92 26.31
N GLN A 125 -3.58 4.91 27.09
CA GLN A 125 -4.97 5.05 27.52
C GLN A 125 -5.88 5.43 26.35
N ALA A 126 -5.48 6.45 25.57
CA ALA A 126 -6.27 6.91 24.43
C ALA A 126 -6.42 5.82 23.36
N LEU A 127 -5.37 5.04 23.08
CA LEU A 127 -5.45 3.93 22.12
C LEU A 127 -6.36 2.81 22.63
N ARG A 128 -6.28 2.44 23.91
CA ARG A 128 -7.17 1.41 24.46
C ARG A 128 -8.63 1.84 24.41
N GLU A 129 -8.93 3.08 24.77
CA GLU A 129 -10.29 3.63 24.67
C GLU A 129 -10.81 3.63 23.22
N ALA A 130 -10.01 4.08 22.25
CA ALA A 130 -10.38 4.05 20.85
C ALA A 130 -10.62 2.62 20.32
N PHE A 131 -9.80 1.67 20.79
CA PHE A 131 -9.81 0.29 20.32
C PHE A 131 -11.04 -0.51 20.79
N GLU A 132 -11.75 -0.07 21.83
CA GLU A 132 -12.98 -0.74 22.29
C GLU A 132 -14.04 -0.82 21.16
N THR A 133 -14.04 0.12 20.20
CA THR A 133 -14.92 0.04 19.03
C THR A 133 -14.56 -1.13 18.11
N ILE A 134 -13.26 -1.37 17.88
CA ILE A 134 -12.79 -2.50 17.06
C ILE A 134 -13.10 -3.82 17.76
N LYS A 135 -12.85 -3.89 19.07
CA LYS A 135 -13.16 -5.05 19.89
C LYS A 135 -14.66 -5.39 19.89
N ALA A 136 -15.53 -4.37 19.89
CA ALA A 136 -16.98 -4.54 19.82
C ALA A 136 -17.47 -5.16 18.49
N GLU A 137 -16.67 -5.13 17.42
CA GLU A 137 -16.98 -5.81 16.16
C GLU A 137 -16.95 -7.34 16.29
N ASN A 138 -16.36 -7.88 17.38
CA ASN A 138 -16.22 -9.31 17.65
C ASN A 138 -15.68 -10.06 16.43
N TYR A 139 -14.45 -9.69 16.03
CA TYR A 139 -13.82 -10.20 14.84
C TYR A 139 -13.78 -11.73 14.83
N THR A 140 -14.18 -12.32 13.70
CA THR A 140 -13.97 -13.73 13.40
C THR A 140 -13.74 -13.84 11.91
N TYR A 141 -12.57 -14.34 11.52
CA TYR A 141 -12.21 -14.40 10.11
C TYR A 141 -13.21 -15.24 9.31
N GLN A 142 -13.79 -14.63 8.27
CA GLN A 142 -14.69 -15.28 7.30
C GLN A 142 -14.14 -15.01 5.89
N PRO A 143 -13.54 -16.02 5.23
CA PRO A 143 -12.98 -15.84 3.91
C PRO A 143 -14.07 -15.42 2.92
N LYS A 144 -13.83 -14.34 2.18
CA LYS A 144 -14.65 -13.97 1.02
C LYS A 144 -14.56 -15.12 0.01
N LYS A 145 -15.63 -15.91 -0.11
CA LYS A 145 -15.76 -16.88 -1.20
C LYS A 145 -15.65 -16.09 -2.50
N LYS A 146 -14.63 -16.38 -3.31
CA LYS A 146 -14.61 -15.95 -4.70
C LYS A 146 -15.82 -16.62 -5.36
N GLU A 147 -16.80 -15.83 -5.78
CA GLU A 147 -17.64 -16.26 -6.90
C GLU A 147 -16.69 -16.41 -8.08
N VAL A 148 -16.36 -17.66 -8.40
CA VAL A 148 -15.72 -17.99 -9.65
C VAL A 148 -16.79 -17.71 -10.70
N GLU A 149 -16.75 -16.54 -11.32
CA GLU A 149 -17.33 -16.39 -12.65
C GLU A 149 -16.60 -17.40 -13.52
N ILE A 150 -17.30 -18.51 -13.80
CA ILE A 150 -16.86 -19.50 -14.78
C ILE A 150 -16.73 -18.71 -16.09
N PRO A 151 -15.53 -18.51 -16.65
CA PRO A 151 -15.44 -17.89 -17.95
C PRO A 151 -16.23 -18.77 -18.93
N PRO A 152 -17.08 -18.18 -19.79
CA PRO A 152 -17.82 -18.95 -20.77
C PRO A 152 -16.84 -19.81 -21.59
N PRO A 153 -17.22 -21.06 -21.91
CA PRO A 153 -16.32 -22.00 -22.57
C PRO A 153 -15.77 -21.36 -23.85
N PRO A 154 -14.45 -21.50 -24.12
CA PRO A 154 -13.86 -20.95 -25.33
C PRO A 154 -14.55 -21.57 -26.56
N PRO A 155 -14.78 -20.78 -27.62
CA PRO A 155 -15.31 -21.31 -28.87
C PRO A 155 -14.35 -22.38 -29.43
N PRO A 156 -14.87 -23.42 -30.10
CA PRO A 156 -14.07 -24.53 -30.57
C PRO A 156 -12.99 -24.07 -31.55
N VAL A 157 -11.74 -24.30 -31.17
CA VAL A 157 -10.56 -24.05 -32.00
C VAL A 157 -10.53 -25.12 -33.10
N GLN A 158 -10.64 -24.70 -34.36
CA GLN A 158 -10.42 -25.57 -35.50
C GLN A 158 -8.93 -25.94 -35.56
N VAL A 159 -8.66 -27.22 -35.44
CA VAL A 159 -7.35 -27.84 -35.66
C VAL A 159 -7.08 -27.77 -37.16
N VAL A 160 -6.02 -27.06 -37.55
CA VAL A 160 -5.37 -27.24 -38.85
C VAL A 160 -3.96 -27.72 -38.54
N GLU A 161 -3.76 -29.04 -38.72
CA GLU A 161 -2.44 -29.65 -38.83
C GLU A 161 -1.80 -29.19 -40.14
N GLU A 162 -0.57 -28.69 -40.08
CA GLU A 162 0.42 -28.93 -41.13
C GLU A 162 1.84 -28.77 -40.54
N MET A 163 2.54 -29.90 -40.46
CA MET A 163 4.01 -30.03 -40.44
C MET A 163 4.38 -30.72 -41.77
N PRO A 164 5.66 -30.80 -42.16
CA PRO A 164 6.80 -29.93 -41.87
C PRO A 164 7.57 -29.56 -43.16
N ASP A 165 8.42 -28.53 -43.14
CA ASP A 165 9.65 -28.64 -43.93
C ASP A 165 10.83 -27.86 -43.35
N SER A 166 11.99 -28.49 -43.51
CA SER A 166 13.29 -28.19 -42.95
C SER A 166 14.02 -27.11 -43.75
N VAL A 167 14.62 -26.10 -43.09
CA VAL A 167 15.86 -25.46 -43.58
C VAL A 167 16.78 -25.06 -42.42
N GLU A 168 18.05 -25.28 -42.69
CA GLU A 168 19.24 -25.43 -41.87
C GLU A 168 19.94 -24.08 -41.52
N VAL A 169 20.43 -24.00 -40.27
CA VAL A 169 21.66 -23.38 -39.74
C VAL A 169 22.11 -21.98 -40.21
N LYS A 170 22.27 -21.06 -39.22
CA LYS A 170 23.55 -20.35 -38.99
C LYS A 170 23.66 -19.74 -37.59
N VAL A 171 24.57 -20.33 -36.81
CA VAL A 171 25.14 -19.81 -35.56
C VAL A 171 26.23 -18.80 -35.93
N THR A 172 26.21 -17.61 -35.32
CA THR A 172 27.41 -16.78 -35.20
C THR A 172 27.47 -16.19 -33.78
N GLU A 173 28.45 -16.70 -33.05
CA GLU A 173 29.01 -16.23 -31.79
C GLU A 173 29.89 -14.99 -32.05
N GLU A 174 29.79 -13.91 -31.25
CA GLU A 174 31.00 -13.16 -30.86
C GLU A 174 30.83 -12.24 -29.63
N LYS A 175 31.98 -12.02 -28.99
CA LYS A 175 32.32 -11.59 -27.64
C LYS A 175 32.23 -10.08 -27.36
N LYS A 176 32.13 -9.82 -26.05
CA LYS A 176 32.59 -8.67 -25.24
C LYS A 176 33.80 -7.89 -25.82
N PRO A 177 33.96 -6.60 -25.41
CA PRO A 177 35.02 -6.32 -24.43
C PRO A 177 34.71 -5.25 -23.37
N ILE A 178 35.55 -5.26 -22.32
CA ILE A 178 35.68 -4.36 -21.17
C ILE A 178 36.95 -3.52 -21.35
N GLN A 179 36.96 -2.22 -20.94
CA GLN A 179 38.08 -1.49 -20.27
C GLN A 179 37.64 -0.04 -19.94
N LYS A 180 37.63 0.44 -18.66
CA LYS A 180 38.71 1.08 -17.84
C LYS A 180 39.14 2.47 -18.36
N THR A 181 39.03 3.61 -17.64
CA THR A 181 40.00 4.21 -16.67
C THR A 181 39.66 5.75 -16.55
N VAL A 182 39.32 6.39 -15.40
CA VAL A 182 40.08 7.07 -14.28
C VAL A 182 39.92 8.61 -14.27
N GLU A 183 39.65 9.15 -13.04
CA GLU A 183 39.87 10.48 -12.37
C GLU A 183 40.03 11.81 -13.17
N GLN A 184 39.66 13.03 -12.71
CA GLN A 184 39.83 13.77 -11.43
C GLN A 184 38.99 15.10 -11.54
N THR A 185 38.15 15.57 -10.59
CA THR A 185 38.39 16.48 -9.43
C THR A 185 38.07 18.00 -9.63
N LYS A 186 37.15 18.52 -8.76
CA LYS A 186 36.90 19.91 -8.25
C LYS A 186 36.45 21.00 -9.27
N THR A 187 35.58 22.00 -9.01
CA THR A 187 35.19 22.76 -7.80
C THR A 187 33.79 23.41 -7.98
N THR A 188 33.09 23.64 -6.86
CA THR A 188 31.99 24.57 -6.49
C THR A 188 31.68 25.76 -7.41
N THR A 189 30.40 26.05 -7.67
CA THR A 189 29.66 27.30 -7.31
C THR A 189 28.17 27.21 -7.69
N THR A 190 27.36 27.87 -6.86
CA THR A 190 25.91 27.94 -6.71
C THR A 190 25.18 28.71 -7.83
N VAL A 191 23.88 28.40 -7.97
CA VAL A 191 22.72 29.19 -8.44
C VAL A 191 21.98 28.59 -9.66
N THR A 192 20.84 27.97 -9.32
CA THR A 192 19.53 27.94 -10.00
C THR A 192 19.45 28.04 -11.52
N GLU A 193 19.45 26.89 -12.22
CA GLU A 193 18.61 26.62 -13.41
C GLU A 193 18.76 25.15 -13.84
N THR A 194 17.61 24.47 -13.94
CA THR A 194 17.29 23.35 -14.85
C THR A 194 18.42 22.36 -15.19
N LYS A 195 18.87 21.55 -14.22
CA LYS A 195 19.64 20.33 -14.54
C LYS A 195 18.70 19.30 -15.16
N LYS A 196 18.94 18.98 -16.43
CA LYS A 196 18.56 17.71 -17.07
C LYS A 196 19.25 16.57 -16.31
N VAL A 197 18.63 16.10 -15.24
CA VAL A 197 19.10 14.92 -14.50
C VAL A 197 18.65 13.71 -15.30
N VAL A 198 19.59 13.09 -16.01
CA VAL A 198 19.35 11.81 -16.69
C VAL A 198 19.18 10.73 -15.63
N LEU A 199 18.04 10.06 -15.67
CA LEU A 199 17.68 8.95 -14.79
C LEU A 199 17.83 7.63 -15.54
N TYR A 200 18.30 6.60 -14.85
CA TYR A 200 18.43 5.25 -15.39
C TYR A 200 17.38 4.36 -14.73
N ALA A 201 16.61 3.63 -15.54
CA ALA A 201 15.59 2.71 -15.07
C ALA A 201 16.19 1.30 -14.95
N GLN A 202 16.27 0.79 -13.72
CA GLN A 202 16.71 -0.58 -13.44
C GLN A 202 15.47 -1.47 -13.26
N PRO A 203 15.35 -2.60 -13.97
CA PRO A 203 14.19 -3.47 -13.86
C PRO A 203 14.09 -4.09 -12.46
N ILE A 204 12.87 -4.15 -11.93
CA ILE A 204 12.50 -4.84 -10.70
C ILE A 204 11.26 -5.71 -10.98
N GLU A 205 10.91 -6.59 -10.04
CA GLU A 205 9.83 -7.57 -10.18
C GLU A 205 8.50 -6.98 -10.70
N ASN A 206 8.15 -5.76 -10.28
CA ASN A 206 6.89 -5.09 -10.65
C ASN A 206 7.05 -3.70 -11.31
N GLY A 207 8.17 -3.46 -12.00
CA GLY A 207 8.40 -2.22 -12.74
C GLY A 207 9.87 -1.82 -12.82
N TYR A 208 10.19 -0.58 -12.46
CA TYR A 208 11.54 -0.04 -12.57
C TYR A 208 11.93 0.82 -11.36
N GLN A 209 13.19 0.75 -10.96
CA GLN A 209 13.80 1.68 -10.02
C GLN A 209 14.54 2.77 -10.80
N LEU A 210 14.21 4.04 -10.59
CA LEU A 210 14.95 5.15 -11.20
C LEU A 210 16.10 5.57 -10.28
N VAL A 211 17.32 5.47 -10.81
CA VAL A 211 18.54 5.92 -10.14
C VAL A 211 19.16 7.09 -10.91
N ASP A 212 19.80 8.00 -10.18
CA ASP A 212 20.65 9.03 -10.80
C ASP A 212 22.03 8.48 -11.14
N THR A 213 22.91 9.36 -11.64
CA THR A 213 24.33 9.03 -11.92
C THR A 213 25.16 8.70 -10.66
N SER A 214 24.60 8.87 -9.46
CA SER A 214 25.25 8.62 -8.15
C SER A 214 24.72 7.34 -7.49
N PRO A 215 24.36 6.33 -8.29
CA PRO A 215 23.47 5.20 -7.97
C PRO A 215 22.36 5.41 -6.94
N LYS A 216 21.91 6.65 -6.73
CA LYS A 216 20.95 6.94 -5.68
C LYS A 216 19.55 6.72 -6.21
N VAL A 217 18.78 5.95 -5.46
CA VAL A 217 17.37 5.69 -5.76
C VAL A 217 16.58 6.98 -5.60
N ILE A 218 16.02 7.47 -6.71
CA ILE A 218 15.18 8.67 -6.73
C ILE A 218 13.71 8.32 -6.58
N MET A 219 13.23 7.30 -7.30
CA MET A 219 11.85 6.84 -7.22
C MET A 219 11.69 5.42 -7.76
N ILE A 220 10.55 4.80 -7.43
CA ILE A 220 10.18 3.47 -7.93
C ILE A 220 8.94 3.62 -8.79
N LEU A 221 9.01 3.14 -10.02
CA LEU A 221 7.95 3.07 -11.00
C LEU A 221 7.31 1.69 -10.94
N LEU A 222 6.00 1.63 -10.76
CA LEU A 222 5.21 0.41 -10.77
C LEU A 222 4.53 0.28 -12.14
N LYS A 223 4.63 -0.89 -12.76
CA LYS A 223 4.00 -1.17 -14.05
C LYS A 223 2.47 -1.10 -13.92
N THR A 224 1.80 -0.46 -14.87
CA THR A 224 0.34 -0.49 -14.99
C THR A 224 -0.09 -1.42 -16.14
N GLY A 225 -1.40 -1.66 -16.26
CA GLY A 225 -1.95 -2.39 -17.41
C GLY A 225 -1.88 -1.60 -18.73
N VAL A 226 -1.47 -0.32 -18.69
CA VAL A 226 -1.36 0.54 -19.87
C VAL A 226 0.12 0.65 -20.28
N PRO A 227 0.47 0.40 -21.55
CA PRO A 227 1.84 0.55 -22.03
C PRO A 227 2.39 1.97 -21.81
N ASN A 228 3.64 2.07 -21.36
CA ASN A 228 4.33 3.35 -21.10
C ASN A 228 3.66 4.25 -20.06
N VAL A 229 2.87 3.67 -19.14
CA VAL A 229 2.30 4.38 -18.00
C VAL A 229 2.68 3.64 -16.73
N TYR A 230 3.25 4.38 -15.77
CA TYR A 230 3.77 3.86 -14.51
C TYR A 230 3.26 4.68 -13.33
N LEU A 231 2.98 4.01 -12.21
CA LEU A 231 2.64 4.69 -10.95
C LEU A 231 3.92 4.91 -10.13
N VAL A 232 4.03 6.06 -9.47
CA VAL A 232 5.16 6.32 -8.57
C VAL A 232 4.85 5.75 -7.19
N LYS A 233 5.65 4.77 -6.73
CA LYS A 233 5.43 4.12 -5.43
C LYS A 233 5.49 5.15 -4.29
N GLY A 234 4.40 5.28 -3.54
CA GLY A 234 4.32 6.16 -2.36
C GLY A 234 4.09 7.64 -2.67
N GLN A 235 3.74 8.00 -3.90
CA GLN A 235 3.36 9.36 -4.28
C GLN A 235 2.10 9.34 -5.14
N ASP A 236 1.24 10.35 -5.01
CA ASP A 236 0.11 10.59 -5.92
C ASP A 236 0.63 11.16 -7.26
N ALA A 237 1.45 10.37 -7.96
CA ALA A 237 2.09 10.76 -9.19
C ALA A 237 2.17 9.60 -10.19
N THR A 238 2.10 9.94 -11.47
CA THR A 238 2.17 9.01 -12.60
C THR A 238 3.27 9.45 -13.54
N VAL A 239 4.09 8.50 -14.01
CA VAL A 239 5.06 8.71 -15.08
C VAL A 239 4.52 8.08 -16.35
N TYR A 240 4.38 8.86 -17.42
CA TYR A 240 3.93 8.36 -18.71
C TYR A 240 4.72 8.94 -19.86
N LYS A 241 4.67 8.28 -21.03
CA LYS A 241 5.32 8.79 -22.24
C LYS A 241 4.32 9.56 -23.10
N GLU A 242 4.61 10.82 -23.37
CA GLU A 242 3.82 11.71 -24.21
C GLU A 242 4.77 12.39 -25.22
N ASN A 243 4.46 12.32 -26.52
CA ASN A 243 5.30 12.88 -27.60
C ASN A 243 6.78 12.43 -27.55
N GLY A 244 7.03 11.18 -27.16
CA GLY A 244 8.38 10.63 -27.05
C GLY A 244 9.14 11.00 -25.78
N GLN A 245 8.60 11.89 -24.93
CA GLN A 245 9.21 12.33 -23.68
C GLN A 245 8.53 11.69 -22.48
N TRP A 246 9.29 11.43 -21.42
CA TRP A 246 8.74 10.95 -20.16
C TRP A 246 8.25 12.14 -19.33
N ILE A 247 7.01 12.08 -18.88
CA ILE A 247 6.36 13.14 -18.10
C ILE A 247 5.99 12.56 -16.74
N LEU A 248 6.46 13.21 -15.68
CA LEU A 248 5.99 13.01 -14.31
C LEU A 248 4.86 13.99 -14.02
N SER A 249 3.67 13.45 -13.77
CA SER A 249 2.47 14.20 -13.39
C SER A 249 2.13 13.92 -11.94
N LYS A 250 2.25 14.93 -11.08
CA LYS A 250 1.92 14.86 -9.65
C LYS A 250 0.56 15.51 -9.40
N ALA A 251 -0.34 14.82 -8.73
CA ALA A 251 -1.62 15.37 -8.30
C ALA A 251 -1.39 16.41 -7.20
N THR A 252 -2.05 17.56 -7.32
CA THR A 252 -2.03 18.68 -6.37
C THR A 252 -3.46 19.17 -6.14
N ALA A 253 -3.68 20.00 -5.11
CA ALA A 253 -5.02 20.52 -4.78
C ALA A 253 -5.69 21.29 -5.94
N ASN A 254 -4.92 21.82 -6.89
CA ASN A 254 -5.39 22.63 -8.02
C ASN A 254 -5.31 21.89 -9.37
N GLY A 255 -5.10 20.57 -9.38
CA GLY A 255 -4.93 19.76 -10.60
C GLY A 255 -3.58 19.05 -10.67
N ASN A 256 -3.04 18.85 -11.87
CA ASN A 256 -1.81 18.07 -12.07
C ASN A 256 -0.60 18.97 -12.38
N ALA A 257 0.44 18.88 -11.56
CA ALA A 257 1.75 19.48 -11.83
C ALA A 257 2.58 18.53 -12.70
N LYS A 258 2.90 18.93 -13.94
CA LYS A 258 3.68 18.12 -14.89
C LYS A 258 5.14 18.58 -14.93
N SER A 259 6.07 17.62 -15.04
CA SER A 259 7.50 17.87 -15.24
C SER A 259 8.08 16.82 -16.19
N THR A 260 9.02 17.22 -17.04
CA THR A 260 9.66 16.29 -17.99
C THR A 260 10.84 15.58 -17.32
N LEU A 261 10.95 14.28 -17.54
CA LEU A 261 12.05 13.43 -17.09
C LEU A 261 12.84 12.93 -18.29
N GLU A 262 14.17 12.89 -18.17
CA GLU A 262 15.05 12.20 -19.11
C GLU A 262 15.37 10.81 -18.57
N ILE A 263 14.55 9.81 -18.91
CA ILE A 263 14.72 8.42 -18.45
C ILE A 263 15.31 7.56 -19.56
N LYS A 264 16.41 6.86 -19.25
CA LYS A 264 16.98 5.78 -20.06
C LYS A 264 16.55 4.44 -19.46
N PHE A 265 15.78 3.69 -20.25
CA PHE A 265 15.40 2.30 -19.96
C PHE A 265 16.44 1.33 -20.49
#